data_AF-A0A7V9RMS5-F1
#
_entry.id   AF-A0A7V9RMS5-F1
#
_cell.length_a   1.000
_cell.length_b   1.000
_cell.length_c   1.000
_cell.angle_alpha   90.00
_cell.angle_beta   90.00
_cell.angle_gamma   90.00
#
_symmetry.space_group_name_H-M   'P 1'
#
loop_
_entity.id
_entity.type
_entity.pdbx_description
1 polymer ?
#
loop_
_entity_poly.entity_id
_entity_poly.type
_entity_poly.pdbx_seq_one_letter_code
_entity_poly.pdbx_strand_id
1 'polypeptide(L)'
;TLTTTANVPVGGGTIVSDAGVVVTQPVDGEFKAFSSECTHQGCQVTDVTETINCSCHGSQFSLEDGSPVAGPAPSALADVQINMKGDQIALA
;
A
#
# COMPACT_ATOMS: atom_id res chain seq x y z
N THR A 1 -12.15 8.33 -6.55
CA THR A 1 -11.00 8.86 -5.80
C THR A 1 -10.64 7.85 -4.75
N LEU A 2 -9.35 7.52 -4.60
CA LEU A 2 -8.86 6.60 -3.57
C LEU A 2 -8.71 7.35 -2.24
N THR A 3 -7.98 8.46 -2.26
CA THR A 3 -7.71 9.29 -1.09
C THR A 3 -7.16 10.67 -1.52
N THR A 4 -6.73 11.48 -0.56
CA THR A 4 -5.98 12.72 -0.81
C THR A 4 -4.55 12.59 -0.28
N THR A 5 -3.64 13.43 -0.77
CA THR A 5 -2.24 13.45 -0.31
C THR A 5 -2.11 13.69 1.20
N ALA A 6 -2.98 14.52 1.77
CA ALA A 6 -2.99 14.81 3.22
C ALA A 6 -3.34 13.60 4.10
N ASN A 7 -4.00 12.58 3.54
CA ASN A 7 -4.38 11.37 4.26
C ASN A 7 -3.35 10.25 4.16
N VAL A 8 -2.25 10.47 3.44
CA VAL A 8 -1.16 9.51 3.32
C VAL A 8 0.04 10.13 4.04
N PRO A 9 0.50 9.55 5.15
CA PRO A 9 1.65 10.09 5.88
C PRO A 9 2.97 9.73 5.19
N VAL A 10 3.93 10.66 5.22
CA VAL A 10 5.31 10.40 4.79
C VAL A 10 5.91 9.27 5.63
N GLY A 11 6.57 8.32 4.96
CA GLY A 11 7.11 7.11 5.57
C GLY A 11 6.05 6.08 5.94
N GLY A 12 4.82 6.19 5.41
CA GLY A 12 3.76 5.23 5.65
C GLY A 12 2.69 5.20 4.57
N GLY A 13 1.43 4.96 4.96
CA GLY A 13 0.35 4.86 3.99
C GLY A 13 -1.05 4.74 4.60
N THR A 14 -2.03 4.65 3.71
CA THR A 14 -3.45 4.49 4.02
C THR A 14 -4.02 3.32 3.23
N ILE A 15 -4.82 2.50 3.91
CA ILE A 15 -5.58 1.42 3.27
C ILE A 15 -6.94 1.97 2.84
N VAL A 16 -7.27 1.80 1.55
CA VAL A 16 -8.54 2.16 0.95
C VAL A 16 -9.33 0.87 0.73
N SER A 17 -9.93 0.38 1.82
CA SER A 17 -10.54 -0.97 1.88
C SER A 17 -11.63 -1.18 0.83
N ASP A 18 -12.46 -0.17 0.55
CA ASP A 18 -13.53 -0.26 -0.47
C ASP A 18 -12.98 -0.49 -1.88
N ALA A 19 -11.72 -0.14 -2.13
CA ALA A 19 -11.04 -0.32 -3.41
C ALA A 19 -10.11 -1.54 -3.43
N GLY A 20 -9.83 -2.17 -2.28
CA GLY A 20 -8.80 -3.22 -2.20
C GLY A 20 -7.40 -2.71 -2.52
N VAL A 21 -7.10 -1.45 -2.14
CA VAL A 21 -5.84 -0.77 -2.46
C VAL A 21 -5.20 -0.22 -1.19
N VAL A 22 -3.88 -0.29 -1.12
CA VAL A 22 -3.06 0.48 -0.19
C VAL A 22 -2.33 1.57 -0.95
N VAL A 23 -2.37 2.81 -0.44
CA VAL A 23 -1.60 3.94 -0.98
C VAL A 23 -0.50 4.28 0.01
N THR A 24 0.75 4.29 -0.45
CA THR A 24 1.92 4.59 0.39
C THR A 24 2.58 5.90 -0.04
N GLN A 25 3.37 6.47 0.88
CA GLN A 25 4.23 7.61 0.62
C GLN A 25 5.62 7.37 1.24
N PRO A 26 6.54 6.67 0.54
CA PRO A 26 7.87 6.35 1.10
C PRO A 26 8.67 7.60 1.47
N VAL A 27 8.61 8.62 0.61
CA VAL A 27 9.23 9.94 0.80
C VAL A 27 8.24 11.05 0.45
N ASP A 28 8.49 12.26 0.95
CA ASP A 28 7.57 13.37 0.77
C ASP A 28 7.27 13.66 -0.72
N GLY A 29 5.99 13.83 -1.04
CA GLY A 29 5.48 13.98 -2.41
C GLY A 29 5.47 12.73 -3.31
N GLU A 30 6.07 11.60 -2.93
CA GLU A 30 6.07 10.39 -3.76
C GLU A 30 5.00 9.40 -3.33
N PHE A 31 4.00 9.15 -4.18
CA PHE A 31 2.91 8.22 -3.88
C PHE A 31 3.00 6.95 -4.72
N LYS A 32 2.81 5.80 -4.08
CA LYS A 32 2.64 4.49 -4.74
C LYS A 32 1.29 3.90 -4.35
N ALA A 33 0.82 2.94 -5.13
CA ALA A 33 -0.36 2.17 -4.77
C ALA A 33 -0.18 0.71 -5.15
N PHE A 34 -0.68 -0.17 -4.28
CA PHE A 34 -0.60 -1.61 -4.46
C PHE A 34 -1.95 -2.25 -4.09
N SER A 35 -2.18 -3.48 -4.54
CA SER A 35 -3.27 -4.30 -4.02
C SER A 35 -3.11 -4.47 -2.51
N SER A 36 -4.21 -4.39 -1.76
CA SER A 36 -4.22 -4.71 -0.34
C SER A 36 -4.26 -6.23 -0.06
N GLU A 37 -4.33 -7.07 -1.10
CA GLU A 37 -4.34 -8.52 -0.97
C GLU A 37 -2.92 -9.08 -0.79
N CYS A 38 -2.67 -9.67 0.38
CA CYS A 38 -1.41 -10.31 0.72
C CYS A 38 -1.16 -11.53 -0.18
N THR A 39 -0.02 -11.53 -0.86
CA THR A 39 0.40 -12.59 -1.81
C THR A 39 0.71 -13.94 -1.16
N HIS A 40 0.69 -14.05 0.17
CA HIS A 40 0.82 -15.33 0.85
C HIS A 40 -0.40 -16.23 0.65
N GLN A 41 -1.58 -15.77 1.10
CA GLN A 41 -2.83 -16.56 1.10
C GLN A 41 -4.09 -15.70 0.89
N GLY A 42 -3.96 -14.46 0.42
CA GLY A 42 -5.10 -13.61 0.06
C GLY A 42 -5.76 -12.83 1.20
N CYS A 43 -5.18 -12.81 2.41
CA CYS A 43 -5.65 -11.90 3.46
C CYS A 43 -5.48 -10.44 3.05
N GLN A 44 -6.36 -9.55 3.51
CA GLN A 44 -6.10 -8.12 3.41
C GLN A 44 -4.96 -7.70 4.34
N VAL A 45 -4.15 -6.74 3.91
CA VAL A 45 -3.21 -6.02 4.78
C VAL A 45 -4.00 -5.21 5.81
N THR A 46 -3.43 -5.02 7.00
CA THR A 46 -4.15 -4.53 8.18
C THR A 46 -3.70 -3.16 8.64
N ASP A 47 -2.47 -2.77 8.36
CA ASP A 47 -1.93 -1.46 8.71
C ASP A 47 -0.75 -1.10 7.81
N VAL A 48 -0.41 0.19 7.79
CA VAL A 48 0.75 0.71 7.07
C VAL A 48 1.49 1.67 7.98
N THR A 49 2.72 1.31 8.32
CA THR A 49 3.65 2.13 9.09
C THR A 49 4.92 2.26 8.27
N GLU A 50 6.08 1.83 8.77
CA GLU A 50 7.33 1.79 7.99
C GLU A 50 7.28 0.74 6.85
N THR A 51 6.28 -0.15 6.90
CA THR A 51 5.98 -1.23 5.94
C THR A 51 4.47 -1.36 5.76
N ILE A 52 4.04 -2.07 4.72
CA ILE A 52 2.66 -2.55 4.55
C ILE A 52 2.54 -3.90 5.27
N ASN A 53 1.63 -4.03 6.22
CA ASN A 53 1.62 -5.18 7.14
C ASN A 53 0.39 -6.06 6.97
N CYS A 54 0.58 -7.37 6.94
CA CYS A 54 -0.47 -8.38 7.00
C CYS A 54 -0.35 -9.20 8.29
N SER A 55 -1.23 -8.94 9.24
CA SER A 55 -1.22 -9.61 10.56
C SER A 55 -1.68 -11.06 10.57
N CYS A 56 -2.23 -11.60 9.47
CA CYS A 56 -2.64 -13.01 9.40
C CYS A 56 -1.49 -13.98 9.73
N HIS A 57 -0.30 -13.73 9.16
CA HIS A 57 0.88 -14.57 9.35
C HIS A 57 2.19 -13.76 9.49
N GLY A 58 2.09 -12.43 9.58
CA GLY A 58 3.23 -11.54 9.77
C GLY A 58 4.01 -11.19 8.50
N SER A 59 3.38 -11.28 7.32
CA SER A 59 3.99 -10.75 6.09
C SER A 59 4.08 -9.23 6.16
N GLN A 60 5.22 -8.69 5.73
CA GLN A 60 5.46 -7.25 5.64
C GLN A 60 6.01 -6.93 4.26
N PHE A 61 5.61 -5.81 3.69
CA PHE A 61 6.00 -5.39 2.35
C PHE A 61 6.57 -3.97 2.35
N SER A 62 7.50 -3.72 1.44
CA SER A 62 8.11 -2.41 1.19
C SER A 62 7.06 -1.38 0.78
N LEU A 63 7.20 -0.15 1.26
CA LEU A 63 6.39 0.98 0.81
C LEU A 63 6.74 1.41 -0.62
N GLU A 64 7.97 1.15 -1.08
CA GLU A 64 8.53 1.66 -2.34
C GLU A 64 8.07 0.87 -3.56
N ASP A 65 7.97 -0.45 -3.43
CA ASP A 65 7.74 -1.38 -4.54
C ASP A 65 6.86 -2.59 -4.17
N GLY A 66 6.32 -2.63 -2.94
CA GLY A 66 5.47 -3.73 -2.48
C GLY A 66 6.19 -5.06 -2.31
N SER A 67 7.52 -5.14 -2.43
CA SER A 67 8.30 -6.36 -2.26
C SER A 67 8.22 -6.90 -0.82
N PRO A 68 8.23 -8.23 -0.61
CA PRO A 68 8.20 -8.79 0.74
C PRO A 68 9.52 -8.51 1.46
N VAL A 69 9.44 -7.93 2.65
CA VAL A 69 10.62 -7.65 3.51
C VAL A 69 10.66 -8.56 4.74
N ALA A 70 9.52 -9.16 5.09
CA ALA A 70 9.44 -10.17 6.15
C ALA A 70 8.22 -11.10 5.96
N GLY A 71 8.27 -12.24 6.64
CA GLY A 71 7.17 -13.22 6.68
C GLY A 71 7.09 -14.12 5.44
N PRO A 72 5.98 -14.88 5.30
CA PRO A 72 5.88 -15.98 4.34
C PRO A 72 5.43 -15.57 2.93
N ALA A 73 5.19 -14.28 2.66
CA ALA A 73 4.74 -13.84 1.35
C ALA A 73 5.83 -14.08 0.28
N PRO A 74 5.54 -14.79 -0.82
CA PRO A 74 6.55 -15.21 -1.78
C PRO A 74 6.90 -14.14 -2.83
N SER A 75 6.08 -13.09 -2.95
CA SER A 75 6.19 -12.10 -4.02
C SER A 75 5.65 -10.74 -3.60
N ALA A 76 5.99 -9.71 -4.38
CA ALA A 76 5.50 -8.36 -4.19
C ALA A 76 3.98 -8.27 -4.30
N LEU A 77 3.39 -7.29 -3.62
CA LEU A 77 2.01 -6.86 -3.86
C LEU A 77 1.89 -6.36 -5.31
N ALA A 78 0.73 -6.57 -5.93
CA ALA A 78 0.50 -6.11 -7.29
C ALA A 78 0.44 -4.57 -7.35
N ASP A 79 1.22 -3.96 -8.25
CA ASP A 79 1.15 -2.52 -8.52
C ASP A 79 -0.25 -2.10 -8.98
N VAL A 80 -0.70 -0.95 -8.48
CA VAL A 80 -1.94 -0.29 -8.88
C VAL A 80 -1.59 1.06 -9.47
N GLN A 81 -1.91 1.25 -10.75
CA GLN A 81 -1.66 2.52 -11.42
C GLN A 81 -2.59 3.61 -10.86
N ILE A 82 -1.99 4.75 -10.53
CA ILE A 82 -2.70 5.91 -9.98
C ILE A 82 -2.39 7.17 -10.77
N ASN A 83 -3.36 8.08 -10.80
CA ASN A 83 -3.28 9.41 -11.37
C ASN A 83 -3.51 10.46 -10.29
N MET A 84 -2.72 11.55 -10.36
CA MET A 84 -2.82 12.70 -9.46
C MET A 84 -3.61 13.83 -10.12
N LYS A 85 -4.59 14.39 -9.41
CA LYS A 85 -5.31 15.62 -9.81
C LYS A 85 -5.31 16.61 -8.65
N GLY A 86 -4.32 17.50 -8.63
CA GLY A 86 -4.09 18.36 -7.47
C GLY A 86 -3.69 17.52 -6.26
N ASP A 87 -4.47 17.58 -5.19
CA ASP A 87 -4.30 16.81 -3.96
C ASP A 87 -5.04 15.45 -3.98
N GLN A 88 -5.78 15.15 -5.05
CA GLN A 88 -6.53 13.89 -5.17
C GLN A 88 -5.69 12.79 -5.80
N ILE A 89 -5.75 11.61 -5.18
CA ILE A 89 -5.20 10.37 -5.69
C ILE A 89 -6.35 9.49 -6.19
N ALA A 90 -6.31 9.06 -7.43
CA ALA A 90 -7.32 8.18 -8.02
C ALA A 90 -6.66 7.06 -8.83
N LEU A 91 -7.41 5.98 -9.08
CA LEU A 91 -7.00 4.97 -10.07
C LEU A 91 -6.76 5.63 -11.43
N ALA A 92 -5.79 5.10 -12.16
CA ALA A 92 -5.41 5.62 -13.46
C ALA A 92 -6.52 5.50 -14.50
#